data_AF-A0A7W4IHJ9-F1
#
_entry.id   AF-A0A7W4IHJ9-F1
#
_cell.length_a   1.000
_cell.length_b   1.000
_cell.length_c   1.000
_cell.angle_alpha   90.00
_cell.angle_beta   90.00
_cell.angle_gamma   90.00
#
_symmetry.space_group_name_H-M   'P 1'
#
loop_
_entity.id
_entity.type
_entity.pdbx_description
1 polymer ?
#
loop_
_entity_poly.entity_id
_entity_poly.type
_entity_poly.pdbx_seq_one_letter_code
_entity_poly.pdbx_strand_id
1 'polypeptide(L)'
;MKEWLPVWVLAAILGLGGGVAWWCGSGISHAMPIPVVFMHRDHAAYNCVQCHHDVLEPALASAPDRTCIGCHRTRPDQAALALSTFHDFCEGCHLARRREHGTAGPVRLCRGCHRPPQGRKGQDIF
;
A
#
# COMPACT_ATOMS: atom_id res chain seq x y z
N MET A 1 -58.42 7.99 -11.46
CA MET A 1 -57.22 7.93 -12.32
C MET A 1 -56.03 7.56 -11.44
N LYS A 2 -55.62 6.30 -11.44
CA LYS A 2 -54.40 5.83 -10.78
C LYS A 2 -53.80 4.82 -11.73
N GLU A 3 -52.94 5.29 -12.61
CA GLU A 3 -52.28 4.45 -13.60
C GLU A 3 -51.09 3.79 -12.90
N TRP A 4 -51.24 2.49 -12.63
CA TRP A 4 -50.17 1.69 -12.05
C TRP A 4 -49.20 1.33 -13.17
N LEU A 5 -47.92 1.56 -12.93
CA LEU A 5 -46.87 1.18 -13.88
C LEU A 5 -46.95 -0.33 -14.13
N PRO A 6 -46.92 -0.76 -15.42
CA PRO A 6 -47.03 -2.16 -15.73
C PRO A 6 -45.78 -2.91 -15.28
N VAL A 7 -45.96 -4.15 -14.83
CA VAL A 7 -44.94 -4.98 -14.16
C VAL A 7 -43.62 -5.09 -14.96
N TRP A 8 -43.68 -5.03 -16.29
CA TRP A 8 -42.50 -5.08 -17.16
C TRP A 8 -41.61 -3.83 -17.03
N VAL A 9 -42.17 -2.65 -16.73
CA VAL A 9 -41.38 -1.43 -16.47
C VAL A 9 -40.63 -1.55 -15.14
N LEU A 10 -41.28 -2.09 -14.11
CA LEU A 10 -40.64 -2.33 -12.81
C LEU A 10 -39.51 -3.37 -12.93
N ALA A 11 -39.70 -4.42 -13.72
CA ALA A 11 -38.67 -5.43 -13.97
C ALA A 11 -37.47 -4.85 -14.74
N ALA A 12 -37.71 -3.97 -15.73
CA ALA A 12 -36.63 -3.31 -16.48
C ALA A 12 -35.80 -2.37 -15.59
N ILE A 13 -36.45 -1.61 -14.70
CA ILE A 13 -35.76 -0.72 -13.75
C ILE A 13 -34.90 -1.52 -12.78
N LEU A 14 -35.41 -2.64 -12.24
CA LEU A 14 -34.65 -3.54 -11.36
C LEU A 14 -33.47 -4.20 -12.08
N GLY A 15 -33.66 -4.65 -13.33
CA GLY A 15 -32.59 -5.25 -14.13
C GLY A 15 -31.47 -4.26 -14.46
N LEU A 16 -31.82 -3.02 -14.83
CA LEU A 16 -30.84 -1.95 -15.09
C LEU A 16 -30.11 -1.52 -13.81
N GLY A 17 -30.83 -1.37 -12.69
CA GLY A 17 -30.23 -1.04 -11.40
C GLY A 17 -29.25 -2.12 -10.91
N GLY A 18 -29.61 -3.40 -11.06
CA GLY A 18 -28.75 -4.53 -10.75
C GLY A 18 -27.49 -4.58 -11.61
N GLY A 19 -27.62 -4.32 -12.92
CA GLY A 19 -26.49 -4.27 -13.85
C GLY A 19 -25.50 -3.14 -13.53
N VAL A 20 -25.99 -1.95 -13.19
CA VAL A 20 -25.15 -0.80 -12.81
C VAL A 20 -24.43 -1.05 -11.48
N ALA A 21 -25.11 -1.61 -10.48
CA ALA A 21 -24.50 -1.96 -9.21
C ALA A 21 -23.37 -3.00 -9.36
N TRP A 22 -23.58 -3.99 -10.23
CA TRP A 22 -22.58 -5.02 -10.52
C TRP A 22 -21.35 -4.45 -11.26
N TRP A 23 -21.57 -3.54 -12.23
CA TRP A 23 -20.50 -2.87 -12.95
C TRP A 23 -19.65 -1.97 -12.03
N CYS A 24 -20.27 -1.20 -11.14
CA CYS A 24 -19.56 -0.37 -10.17
C CYS A 24 -18.80 -1.21 -9.12
N GLY A 25 -19.31 -2.37 -8.72
CA GLY A 25 -18.62 -3.27 -7.78
C GLY A 25 -17.41 -3.99 -8.37
N SER A 26 -17.38 -4.17 -9.69
CA SER A 26 -16.30 -4.91 -10.40
C SER A 26 -15.02 -4.09 -10.60
N GLY A 27 -15.07 -2.77 -10.37
CA GLY A 27 -13.95 -1.84 -10.57
C GLY A 27 -12.92 -1.81 -9.45
N ILE A 28 -13.09 -2.56 -8.36
CA ILE A 28 -12.11 -2.67 -7.28
C ILE A 28 -10.98 -3.59 -7.75
N SER A 29 -10.12 -3.05 -8.60
CA SER A 29 -8.79 -3.61 -8.78
C SER A 29 -8.09 -3.50 -7.44
N HIS A 30 -8.05 -4.59 -6.66
CA HIS A 30 -7.05 -4.73 -5.61
C HIS A 30 -5.69 -4.70 -6.32
N ALA A 31 -5.13 -3.50 -6.49
CA ALA A 31 -3.81 -3.33 -7.06
C ALA A 31 -2.85 -4.19 -6.24
N MET A 32 -2.39 -5.28 -6.85
CA MET A 32 -1.41 -6.18 -6.24
C MET A 32 -0.25 -5.30 -5.77
N PRO A 33 0.14 -5.37 -4.48
CA PRO A 33 1.33 -4.66 -4.02
C PRO A 33 2.48 -5.03 -4.93
N ILE A 34 3.13 -4.02 -5.50
CA ILE A 34 4.39 -4.26 -6.19
C ILE A 34 5.43 -4.45 -5.08
N PRO A 35 5.99 -5.64 -4.89
CA PRO A 35 6.84 -5.94 -3.74
C PRO A 35 8.05 -5.00 -3.72
N VAL A 36 8.41 -4.54 -2.52
CA VAL A 36 9.60 -3.73 -2.31
C VAL A 36 10.67 -4.62 -1.72
N VAL A 37 11.89 -4.50 -2.26
CA VAL A 37 13.04 -5.22 -1.72
C VAL A 37 13.76 -4.28 -0.75
N PHE A 38 13.74 -4.62 0.55
CA PHE A 38 14.41 -3.86 1.60
C PHE A 38 15.58 -4.66 2.19
N MET A 39 16.73 -4.00 2.35
CA MET A 39 17.95 -4.61 2.87
C MET A 39 18.39 -3.89 4.14
N HIS A 40 18.24 -4.51 5.31
CA HIS A 40 18.72 -3.93 6.57
C HIS A 40 20.22 -3.59 6.55
N ARG A 41 21.04 -4.44 5.89
CA ARG A 41 22.49 -4.19 5.75
C ARG A 41 22.83 -2.85 5.07
N ASP A 42 21.99 -2.39 4.15
CA ASP A 42 22.20 -1.14 3.43
C ASP A 42 21.72 0.08 4.26
N HIS A 43 21.05 -0.16 5.39
CA HIS A 43 20.50 0.83 6.31
C HIS A 43 21.08 0.74 7.72
N ALA A 44 22.12 -0.09 7.93
CA ALA A 44 22.69 -0.37 9.25
C ALA A 44 23.31 0.85 9.96
N ALA A 45 23.54 1.94 9.23
CA ALA A 45 24.02 3.21 9.78
C ALA A 45 22.91 4.05 10.47
N TYR A 46 21.64 3.65 10.35
CA TYR A 46 20.51 4.35 10.93
C TYR A 46 20.03 3.67 12.22
N ASN A 47 19.51 4.46 13.16
CA ASN A 47 18.91 3.90 14.36
C ASN A 47 17.63 3.14 13.99
N CYS A 48 17.45 1.94 14.54
CA CYS A 48 16.30 1.07 14.30
C CYS A 48 14.95 1.80 14.47
N VAL A 49 14.85 2.70 15.46
CA VAL A 49 13.61 3.42 15.77
C VAL A 49 13.27 4.53 14.79
N GLN A 50 14.21 4.89 13.91
CA GLN A 50 13.94 5.84 12.83
C GLN A 50 13.00 5.23 11.78
N CYS A 51 13.07 3.91 11.58
CA CYS A 51 12.17 3.19 10.68
C CYS A 51 11.05 2.48 11.46
N HIS A 52 11.40 1.75 12.51
CA HIS A 52 10.42 1.13 13.40
C HIS A 52 9.97 2.13 14.47
N HIS A 53 9.22 3.14 14.02
CA HIS A 53 8.78 4.25 14.87
C HIS A 53 7.70 3.84 15.90
N ASP A 54 7.24 2.59 15.85
CA ASP A 54 6.20 2.00 16.67
C ASP A 54 6.72 0.97 17.68
N VAL A 55 8.05 0.80 17.82
CA VAL A 55 8.65 -0.22 18.71
C VAL A 55 8.25 -0.09 20.19
N LEU A 56 7.87 1.13 20.61
CA LEU A 56 7.47 1.41 21.98
C LEU A 56 5.96 1.28 22.18
N GLU A 57 5.17 1.05 21.13
CA GLU A 57 3.71 0.90 21.23
C GLU A 57 3.38 -0.52 21.73
N PRO A 58 2.95 -0.67 23.00
CA PRO A 58 2.75 -2.00 23.58
C PRO A 58 1.63 -2.77 22.88
N ALA A 59 0.63 -2.08 22.35
CA ALA A 59 -0.46 -2.71 21.60
C ALA A 59 0.02 -3.34 20.27
N LEU A 60 1.12 -2.82 19.71
CA LEU A 60 1.73 -3.33 18.47
C LEU A 60 2.88 -4.31 18.76
N ALA A 61 3.25 -4.47 20.03
CA ALA A 61 4.33 -5.37 20.42
C ALA A 61 4.05 -6.85 20.08
N SER A 62 2.78 -7.22 19.98
CA SER A 62 2.32 -8.60 19.78
C SER A 62 1.86 -8.89 18.35
N ALA A 63 1.95 -7.92 17.43
CA ALA A 63 1.43 -8.08 16.08
C ALA A 63 2.24 -9.16 15.33
N PRO A 64 1.56 -10.16 14.70
CA PRO A 64 2.20 -11.32 14.08
C PRO A 64 3.12 -10.96 12.90
N ASP A 65 2.96 -9.77 12.33
CA ASP A 65 3.72 -9.21 11.24
C ASP A 65 4.02 -7.73 11.52
N ARG A 66 5.08 -7.45 12.28
CA ARG A 66 5.61 -6.08 12.48
C ARG A 66 6.28 -5.51 11.23
N THR A 67 5.63 -5.67 10.09
CA THR A 67 6.03 -5.07 8.82
C THR A 67 5.38 -3.71 8.71
N CYS A 68 6.06 -2.75 8.09
CA CYS A 68 5.50 -1.43 7.88
C CYS A 68 4.16 -1.52 7.13
N ILE A 69 4.09 -2.41 6.13
CA ILE A 69 2.91 -2.56 5.28
C ILE A 69 1.73 -3.22 6.01
N GLY A 70 1.97 -4.04 7.03
CA GLY A 70 0.92 -4.69 7.82
C GLY A 70 -0.02 -3.67 8.44
N CYS A 71 0.50 -2.73 9.22
CA CYS A 71 -0.30 -1.64 9.81
C CYS A 71 -0.76 -0.64 8.75
N HIS A 72 0.11 -0.25 7.82
CA HIS A 72 -0.21 0.74 6.79
C HIS A 72 -1.20 0.23 5.72
N ARG A 73 -1.67 -1.02 5.77
CA ARG A 73 -2.78 -1.50 4.93
C ARG A 73 -4.04 -1.90 5.67
N THR A 74 -3.89 -2.42 6.89
CA THR A 74 -5.02 -3.00 7.62
C THR A 74 -5.82 -1.94 8.36
N ARG A 75 -5.19 -0.81 8.70
CA ARG A 75 -5.84 0.30 9.38
C ARG A 75 -6.42 1.30 8.36
N PRO A 76 -7.72 1.61 8.36
CA PRO A 76 -8.34 2.45 7.33
C PRO A 76 -7.72 3.85 7.18
N ASP A 77 -7.35 4.47 8.32
CA ASP A 77 -6.70 5.78 8.39
C ASP A 77 -5.30 5.77 7.75
N GLN A 78 -4.61 4.64 7.79
CA GLN A 78 -3.26 4.48 7.23
C GLN A 78 -3.28 3.93 5.80
N ALA A 79 -4.23 3.05 5.49
CA ALA A 79 -4.37 2.40 4.19
C ALA A 79 -4.58 3.41 3.05
N ALA A 80 -5.39 4.44 3.31
CA ALA A 80 -5.64 5.50 2.33
C ALA A 80 -4.37 6.31 1.99
N LEU A 81 -3.40 6.36 2.90
CA LEU A 81 -2.18 7.17 2.79
C LEU A 81 -0.93 6.33 2.51
N ALA A 82 -1.03 5.00 2.51
CA ALA A 82 0.13 4.10 2.42
C ALA A 82 1.07 4.46 1.27
N LEU A 83 0.52 4.73 0.09
CA LEU A 83 1.31 5.08 -1.09
C LEU A 83 2.15 6.34 -0.86
N SER A 84 1.53 7.44 -0.42
CA SER A 84 2.25 8.70 -0.18
C SER A 84 3.20 8.57 1.00
N THR A 85 2.77 7.94 2.11
CA THR A 85 3.60 7.75 3.29
C THR A 85 4.92 7.05 2.96
N PHE A 86 4.88 5.95 2.20
CA PHE A 86 6.11 5.23 1.84
C PHE A 86 6.97 5.96 0.82
N HIS A 87 6.38 6.63 -0.18
CA HIS A 87 7.16 7.41 -1.14
C HIS A 87 7.80 8.63 -0.47
N ASP A 88 7.06 9.39 0.31
CA ASP A 88 7.58 10.56 1.01
C ASP A 88 8.68 10.19 2.00
N PHE A 89 8.50 9.09 2.75
CA PHE A 89 9.48 8.64 3.73
C PHE A 89 10.74 8.05 3.07
N CYS A 90 10.57 7.02 2.25
CA CYS A 90 11.70 6.28 1.66
C CYS A 90 12.43 7.12 0.60
N GLU A 91 11.68 7.68 -0.35
CA GLU A 91 12.26 8.50 -1.42
C GLU A 91 12.80 9.81 -0.87
N GLY A 92 12.09 10.45 0.08
CA GLY A 92 12.54 11.69 0.72
C GLY A 92 13.90 11.53 1.40
N CYS A 93 14.09 10.47 2.18
CA CYS A 93 15.38 10.17 2.80
C CYS A 93 16.48 9.96 1.74
N HIS A 94 16.23 9.14 0.72
CA HIS A 94 17.20 8.91 -0.36
C HIS A 94 17.54 10.18 -1.13
N LEU A 95 16.55 11.03 -1.41
CA LEU A 95 16.75 12.31 -2.09
C LEU A 95 17.60 13.26 -1.25
N ALA A 96 17.34 13.36 0.05
CA ALA A 96 18.14 14.17 0.96
C ALA A 96 19.60 13.69 0.98
N ARG A 97 19.81 12.38 1.18
CA ARG A 97 21.17 11.80 1.23
C ARG A 97 21.93 11.91 -0.08
N ARG A 98 21.25 11.77 -1.22
CA ARG A 98 21.83 12.04 -2.53
C ARG A 98 22.31 13.49 -2.63
N ARG A 99 21.53 14.46 -2.16
CA ARG A 99 21.91 15.89 -2.20
C ARG A 99 23.13 16.16 -1.30
N GLU A 100 23.19 15.51 -0.14
CA GLU A 100 24.27 15.69 0.85
C GLU A 100 25.58 14.97 0.46
N HIS A 101 25.49 13.77 -0.11
CA HIS A 101 26.64 12.86 -0.27
C HIS A 101 26.85 12.36 -1.70
N GLY A 102 26.04 12.82 -2.66
CA GLY A 102 26.11 12.41 -4.07
C GLY A 102 25.58 10.99 -4.35
N THR A 103 25.49 10.12 -3.34
CA THR A 103 25.00 8.73 -3.47
C THR A 103 24.02 8.39 -2.36
N ALA A 104 22.99 7.62 -2.71
CA ALA A 104 21.95 7.12 -1.80
C ALA A 104 21.16 6.01 -2.52
N GLY A 105 20.10 5.52 -1.87
CA GLY A 105 19.17 4.58 -2.47
C GLY A 105 18.44 5.11 -3.73
N PRO A 106 17.66 4.25 -4.38
CA PRO A 106 16.94 4.56 -5.62
C PRO A 106 15.87 5.65 -5.43
N VAL A 107 15.79 6.58 -6.41
CA VAL A 107 14.79 7.68 -6.46
C VAL A 107 14.37 8.07 -7.90
N ARG A 108 14.86 7.37 -8.94
CA ARG A 108 14.63 7.76 -10.35
C ARG A 108 13.63 6.89 -11.09
N LEU A 109 13.41 5.67 -10.61
CA LEU A 109 12.61 4.66 -11.29
C LEU A 109 11.89 3.81 -10.25
N CYS A 110 10.60 3.53 -10.46
CA CYS A 110 9.80 2.69 -9.55
C CYS A 110 10.45 1.32 -9.33
N ARG A 111 10.97 0.71 -10.41
CA ARG A 111 11.72 -0.58 -10.38
C ARG A 111 13.04 -0.55 -9.59
N GLY A 112 13.44 0.62 -9.11
CA GLY A 112 14.58 0.80 -8.23
C GLY A 112 14.31 0.24 -6.82
N CYS A 113 13.09 0.43 -6.32
CA CYS A 113 12.61 -0.10 -5.04
C CYS A 113 11.75 -1.35 -5.27
N HIS A 114 10.85 -1.27 -6.24
CA HIS A 114 9.87 -2.31 -6.54
C HIS A 114 10.45 -3.39 -7.44
N ARG A 115 10.73 -4.57 -6.88
CA ARG A 115 11.28 -5.70 -7.64
C ARG A 115 10.61 -7.00 -7.21
N PRO A 116 10.46 -7.97 -8.13
CA PRO A 116 10.02 -9.30 -7.77
C PRO A 116 10.91 -9.86 -6.65
N PRO A 117 10.37 -10.61 -5.68
CA PRO A 117 11.17 -11.25 -4.66
C PRO A 117 12.16 -12.18 -5.35
N GLN A 118 13.44 -11.94 -5.15
CA GLN A 118 14.49 -12.84 -5.64
C GLN A 118 14.80 -13.73 -4.46
N GLY A 119 14.64 -15.05 -4.57
CA GLY A 119 14.83 -16.03 -3.48
C GLY A 119 16.25 -16.13 -2.91
N ARG A 120 16.95 -15.01 -2.73
CA ARG A 120 18.26 -14.90 -2.10
C ARG A 120 18.09 -14.89 -0.59
N LYS A 121 18.86 -15.74 0.09
CA LYS A 121 18.99 -15.73 1.55
C LYS A 121 19.42 -14.33 2.03
N GLY A 122 18.69 -13.77 3.00
CA GLY A 122 18.94 -12.46 3.58
C GLY A 122 18.20 -11.30 2.93
N GLN A 123 17.22 -11.55 2.06
CA GLN A 123 16.23 -10.53 1.69
C GLN A 123 15.01 -10.65 2.60
N ASP A 124 14.71 -9.56 3.31
CA ASP A 124 13.43 -9.42 3.98
C ASP A 124 12.44 -8.94 2.91
N ILE A 125 11.60 -9.85 2.44
CA ILE A 125 10.57 -9.57 1.45
C ILE A 125 9.34 -9.08 2.22
N PHE A 126 8.93 -7.83 1.98
CA PHE A 126 7.77 -7.19 2.60
C PHE A 126 6.68 -6.91 1.56
#